data_AF-J7RJ11-F1
#
_entry.id   AF-J7RJ11-F1
#
_cell.length_a   1.000
_cell.length_b   1.000
_cell.length_c   1.000
_cell.angle_alpha   90.00
_cell.angle_beta   90.00
_cell.angle_gamma   90.00
#
_symmetry.space_group_name_H-M   'P 1'
#
loop_
_entity.id
_entity.type
_entity.pdbx_description
1 polymer ?
#
loop_
_entity_poly.entity_id
_entity_poly.type
_entity_poly.pdbx_seq_one_letter_code
_entity_poly.pdbx_strand_id
1 'polypeptide(L)'
;MNSDNSNIMKVFQPPTESENFESCLGCDIFNSIFLIGSGSYLLTGRPTKRGIKESLSDYALKHPKWWRATIRSVGGLLFGFGLYRGIETYSTWANGGYSEAGGKKLDN
;
A
#
# COMPACT_ATOMS: atom_id res chain seq x y z
N MET A 1 -34.91 7.30 -15.68
CA MET A 1 -34.17 7.42 -16.95
C MET A 1 -33.73 8.86 -17.09
N ASN A 2 -32.44 9.15 -16.93
CA ASN A 2 -31.63 9.74 -18.01
C ASN A 2 -30.17 9.79 -17.56
N SER A 3 -29.37 9.26 -18.47
CA SER A 3 -27.93 9.08 -18.45
C SER A 3 -27.21 10.44 -18.56
N ASP A 4 -25.89 10.35 -18.41
CA ASP A 4 -24.89 11.31 -18.88
C ASP A 4 -24.45 12.35 -17.85
N ASN A 5 -23.33 12.06 -17.18
CA ASN A 5 -22.20 12.99 -17.10
C ASN A 5 -20.92 12.29 -16.58
N SER A 6 -20.59 11.11 -17.13
CA SER A 6 -19.24 10.58 -17.10
C SER A 6 -18.39 11.38 -18.10
N ASN A 7 -18.07 12.62 -17.74
CA ASN A 7 -17.24 13.47 -18.58
C ASN A 7 -15.76 13.10 -18.37
N ILE A 8 -15.13 12.50 -19.39
CA ILE A 8 -13.70 12.15 -19.39
C ILE A 8 -12.80 13.37 -19.12
N MET A 9 -13.27 14.58 -19.38
CA MET A 9 -12.53 15.83 -19.06
C MET A 9 -12.40 16.08 -17.56
N LYS A 10 -13.28 15.51 -16.71
CA LYS A 10 -13.15 15.57 -15.24
C LYS A 10 -11.98 14.74 -14.72
N VAL A 11 -11.40 13.86 -15.53
CA VAL A 11 -10.18 13.10 -15.19
C VAL A 11 -8.93 13.98 -15.35
N PHE A 12 -8.93 14.89 -16.33
CA PHE A 12 -7.78 15.73 -16.65
C PHE A 12 -7.81 17.11 -15.96
N GLN A 13 -8.99 17.60 -15.59
CA GLN A 13 -9.19 18.77 -14.74
C GLN A 13 -10.29 18.46 -13.74
N PRO A 14 -9.97 17.77 -12.63
CA PRO A 14 -10.94 17.60 -11.56
C PRO A 14 -11.38 18.99 -11.05
N PRO A 15 -12.67 19.19 -10.76
CA PRO A 15 -13.17 20.45 -10.21
C PRO A 15 -12.43 20.77 -8.90
N THR A 16 -12.08 22.05 -8.71
CA THR A 16 -11.33 22.55 -7.53
C THR A 16 -12.17 22.58 -6.25
N GLU A 17 -13.22 21.76 -6.16
CA GLU A 17 -14.09 21.74 -5.01
C GLU A 17 -13.50 20.81 -3.95
N SER A 18 -13.19 21.43 -2.81
CA SER A 18 -12.62 20.89 -1.59
C SER A 18 -13.52 19.86 -0.88
N GLU A 19 -14.34 19.11 -1.61
CA GLU A 19 -15.23 18.12 -1.03
C GLU A 19 -14.49 16.77 -0.90
N ASN A 20 -14.23 16.40 0.35
CA ASN A 20 -13.81 15.07 0.83
C ASN A 20 -12.31 14.76 0.85
N PHE A 21 -11.46 15.69 1.33
CA PHE A 21 -10.13 15.32 1.84
C PHE A 21 -10.19 14.45 3.12
N GLU A 22 -11.38 14.24 3.69
CA GLU A 22 -11.67 13.51 4.93
C GLU A 22 -11.29 12.01 4.92
N SER A 23 -10.85 11.47 3.78
CA SER A 23 -10.54 10.03 3.63
C SER A 23 -9.05 9.70 3.45
N CYS A 24 -8.14 10.68 3.42
CA CYS A 24 -6.72 10.41 3.13
C CYS A 24 -6.04 9.55 4.20
N LEU A 25 -6.32 9.82 5.49
CA LEU A 25 -5.74 9.08 6.62
C LEU A 25 -6.11 7.59 6.57
N GLY A 26 -7.37 7.28 6.25
CA GLY A 26 -7.84 5.90 6.13
C GLY A 26 -7.14 5.14 5.01
N CYS A 27 -6.96 5.79 3.86
CA CYS A 27 -6.22 5.24 2.72
C CYS A 27 -4.75 4.97 3.08
N ASP A 28 -4.07 5.90 3.76
CA ASP A 28 -2.67 5.75 4.12
C ASP A 28 -2.42 4.68 5.18
N ILE A 29 -3.32 4.57 6.16
CA ILE A 29 -3.29 3.49 7.15
C ILE A 29 -3.50 2.15 6.47
N PHE A 30 -4.52 2.02 5.61
CA PHE A 30 -4.80 0.77 4.91
C PHE A 30 -3.63 0.36 4.00
N ASN A 31 -3.07 1.30 3.25
CA ASN A 31 -1.89 1.07 2.42
C ASN A 31 -0.70 0.57 3.25
N SER A 32 -0.44 1.21 4.39
CA SER A 32 0.65 0.81 5.28
C SER A 32 0.44 -0.60 5.83
N ILE A 33 -0.77 -0.92 6.31
CA ILE A 33 -1.13 -2.26 6.80
C ILE A 33 -1.01 -3.30 5.69
N PHE A 34 -1.51 -3.00 4.50
CA PHE A 34 -1.44 -3.90 3.35
C PHE A 34 0.02 -4.20 2.95
N LEU A 35 0.87 -3.18 2.90
CA LEU A 35 2.30 -3.31 2.58
C LEU A 35 3.04 -4.12 3.65
N ILE A 36 2.78 -3.86 4.93
CA ILE A 36 3.37 -4.61 6.04
C ILE A 36 2.90 -6.06 6.03
N GLY A 37 1.60 -6.30 5.84
CA GLY A 37 1.01 -7.63 5.82
C GLY A 37 1.52 -8.47 4.66
N SER A 38 1.44 -7.95 3.44
CA SER A 38 1.94 -8.62 2.24
C SER A 38 3.46 -8.79 2.27
N GLY A 39 4.21 -7.75 2.67
CA GLY A 39 5.66 -7.79 2.81
C GLY A 39 6.14 -8.85 3.81
N SER A 40 5.53 -8.87 5.01
CA SER A 40 5.80 -9.89 6.04
C SER A 40 5.49 -11.29 5.53
N TYR A 41 4.36 -11.47 4.84
CA TYR A 41 3.97 -12.76 4.29
C TYR A 41 4.99 -13.27 3.27
N LEU A 42 5.44 -12.42 2.34
CA LEU A 42 6.45 -12.76 1.34
C LEU A 42 7.82 -13.05 1.98
N LEU A 43 8.21 -12.30 3.02
CA LEU A 43 9.44 -12.51 3.79
C LEU A 43 9.51 -13.90 4.43
N THR A 44 8.39 -14.40 4.95
CA THR A 44 8.36 -15.75 5.56
C THR A 44 8.66 -16.87 4.55
N GLY A 45 8.60 -16.59 3.24
CA GLY A 45 8.86 -17.59 2.20
C GLY A 45 7.79 -18.68 2.10
N ARG A 46 6.65 -18.52 2.78
CA ARG A 46 5.45 -19.36 2.65
C ARG A 46 5.00 -19.58 1.20
N PRO A 47 5.06 -18.59 0.28
CA PRO A 47 4.69 -18.80 -1.13
C PRO A 47 5.57 -19.82 -1.85
N THR A 48 6.79 -20.03 -1.35
CA THR A 48 7.79 -20.93 -1.94
C THR A 48 8.03 -22.13 -1.05
N LYS A 49 7.13 -22.48 -0.13
CA LYS A 49 7.36 -23.58 0.81
C LYS A 49 7.30 -24.92 0.06
N ARG A 50 8.27 -25.80 0.31
CA ARG A 50 8.30 -27.14 -0.27
C ARG A 50 7.09 -27.96 0.23
N GLY A 51 6.35 -28.57 -0.68
CA GLY A 51 5.29 -29.51 -0.32
C GLY A 51 5.86 -30.79 0.31
N ILE A 52 5.15 -31.38 1.28
CA ILE A 52 5.58 -32.60 1.99
C ILE A 52 5.84 -33.77 1.02
N LYS A 53 5.10 -33.80 -0.11
CA LYS A 53 5.20 -34.83 -1.14
C LYS A 53 6.09 -34.46 -2.33
N GLU A 54 6.69 -33.27 -2.35
CA GLU A 54 7.54 -32.84 -3.46
C GLU A 54 8.99 -33.29 -3.29
N SER A 55 9.55 -33.88 -4.35
CA SER A 55 10.98 -34.18 -4.42
C SER A 55 11.80 -32.88 -4.45
N LEU A 56 13.06 -32.93 -3.98
CA LEU A 56 13.96 -31.77 -3.96
C LEU A 56 14.23 -31.23 -5.37
N SER A 57 14.30 -32.13 -6.37
CA SER A 57 14.55 -31.77 -7.76
C SER A 57 13.37 -31.05 -8.40
N ASP A 58 12.15 -31.54 -8.17
CA ASP A 58 10.92 -30.98 -8.73
C ASP A 58 10.61 -29.60 -8.13
N TYR A 59 10.91 -29.43 -6.84
CA TYR A 59 10.82 -28.14 -6.15
C TYR A 59 11.87 -27.11 -6.63
N ALA A 60 13.08 -27.57 -6.98
CA ALA A 60 14.14 -26.69 -7.52
C ALA A 60 13.84 -26.22 -8.94
N LEU A 61 13.17 -27.05 -9.75
CA LEU A 61 12.68 -26.71 -11.09
C LEU A 61 11.54 -25.67 -11.03
N LYS A 62 10.55 -25.88 -10.17
CA LYS A 62 9.38 -24.97 -10.05
C LYS A 62 9.72 -23.63 -9.41
N HIS A 63 10.65 -23.63 -8.45
CA HIS A 63 11.06 -22.42 -7.74
C HIS A 63 12.58 -22.27 -7.75
N PRO A 64 13.17 -21.69 -8.80
CA PRO A 64 14.61 -21.51 -8.86
C PRO A 64 15.10 -20.56 -7.75
N LYS A 65 16.38 -20.68 -7.35
CA LYS A 65 16.95 -19.95 -6.21
C LYS A 65 16.81 -18.42 -6.36
N TRP A 66 17.00 -17.89 -7.56
CA TRP A 66 16.86 -16.45 -7.86
C TRP A 66 15.42 -15.95 -7.64
N TRP A 67 14.41 -16.78 -7.96
CA TRP A 67 13.00 -16.44 -7.77
C TRP A 67 12.65 -16.33 -6.28
N ARG A 68 13.14 -17.28 -5.48
CA ARG A 68 12.95 -17.28 -4.01
C ARG A 68 13.63 -16.09 -3.35
N ALA A 69 14.82 -15.71 -3.85
CA ALA A 69 15.53 -14.53 -3.38
C ALA A 69 14.75 -13.26 -3.73
N THR A 70 14.28 -13.14 -4.98
CA THR A 70 13.49 -11.99 -5.45
C THR A 70 12.23 -11.79 -4.62
N ILE A 71 11.46 -12.85 -4.37
CA ILE A 71 10.25 -12.78 -3.55
C ILE A 71 10.55 -12.26 -2.14
N ARG A 72 11.64 -12.75 -1.51
CA ARG A 72 12.04 -12.29 -0.18
C ARG A 72 12.53 -10.84 -0.19
N SER A 73 13.30 -10.45 -1.20
CA SER A 73 13.78 -9.08 -1.35
C SER A 73 12.62 -8.10 -1.57
N VAL A 74 11.68 -8.44 -2.45
CA VAL A 74 10.47 -7.64 -2.67
C VAL A 74 9.62 -7.58 -1.42
N GLY A 75 9.43 -8.70 -0.72
CA GLY A 75 8.73 -8.73 0.56
C GLY A 75 9.38 -7.82 1.61
N GLY A 76 10.72 -7.84 1.70
CA GLY A 76 11.49 -6.97 2.58
C GLY A 76 11.34 -5.48 2.25
N LEU A 77 11.37 -5.14 0.97
CA LEU A 77 11.13 -3.77 0.51
C LEU A 77 9.71 -3.32 0.84
N LEU A 78 8.69 -4.14 0.57
CA LEU A 78 7.30 -3.82 0.89
C LEU A 78 7.10 -3.61 2.39
N PHE A 79 7.70 -4.48 3.22
CA PHE A 79 7.63 -4.36 4.66
C PHE A 79 8.30 -3.07 5.16
N GLY A 80 9.53 -2.80 4.74
CA GLY A 80 10.26 -1.59 5.15
C GLY A 80 9.57 -0.31 4.65
N PHE A 81 9.06 -0.33 3.43
CA PHE A 81 8.32 0.80 2.85
C PHE A 81 6.99 1.05 3.57
N GLY A 82 6.27 -0.02 3.92
CA GLY A 82 5.05 0.08 4.71
C GLY A 82 5.29 0.65 6.11
N LEU A 83 6.39 0.27 6.78
CA LEU A 83 6.78 0.87 8.05
C LEU A 83 7.13 2.36 7.91
N TYR A 84 7.93 2.71 6.90
CA TYR A 84 8.30 4.11 6.64
C TYR A 84 7.07 4.99 6.43
N ARG A 85 6.14 4.54 5.56
CA ARG A 85 4.86 5.23 5.29
C ARG A 85 3.97 5.30 6.52
N GLY A 86 3.90 4.24 7.31
CA GLY A 86 3.12 4.23 8.55
C GLY A 86 3.66 5.22 9.58
N ILE A 87 4.98 5.33 9.72
CA ILE A 87 5.63 6.30 10.62
C ILE A 87 5.39 7.74 10.14
N GLU A 88 5.53 8.00 8.85
CA GLU A 88 5.23 9.30 8.24
C GLU A 88 3.76 9.70 8.46
N THR A 89 2.85 8.76 8.25
CA THR A 89 1.41 8.94 8.49
C THR A 89 1.13 9.27 9.95
N TYR A 90 1.71 8.50 10.88
CA TYR A 90 1.55 8.71 12.32
C TYR A 90 2.13 10.05 12.78
N SER A 91 3.32 10.42 12.28
CA SER A 91 3.95 11.70 12.60
C SER A 91 3.11 12.88 12.10
N THR A 92 2.56 12.78 10.89
CA THR A 92 1.68 13.81 10.32
C THR A 92 0.36 13.92 11.09
N TRP A 93 -0.17 12.80 11.56
CA TRP A 93 -1.37 12.76 12.43
C TRP A 93 -1.11 13.38 13.79
N ALA A 94 0.01 13.04 14.43
CA ALA A 94 0.38 13.59 15.74
C ALA A 94 0.59 15.12 15.69
N ASN A 95 1.01 15.65 14.54
CA ASN A 95 1.24 17.08 14.31
C ASN A 95 0.00 17.84 13.77
N GLY A 96 -1.18 17.20 13.68
CA GLY A 96 -2.41 17.85 13.24
C GLY A 96 -2.55 18.07 11.71
N GLY A 97 -1.65 17.51 10.90
CA GLY A 97 -1.58 17.79 9.45
C GLY A 97 -2.77 17.31 8.61
N TYR A 98 -3.57 16.37 9.12
CA TYR A 98 -4.79 15.90 8.43
C TYR A 98 -6.02 16.78 8.68
N SER A 99 -5.98 17.71 9.65
CA SER A 99 -7.05 18.68 9.87
C SER A 99 -6.95 19.89 8.93
N GLU A 100 -5.75 20.24 8.48
CA GLU A 100 -5.49 21.45 7.67
C GLU A 100 -5.76 21.25 6.17
N ALA A 101 -5.81 20.01 5.69
CA ALA A 101 -6.23 19.69 4.31
C ALA A 101 -7.75 19.78 4.11
N GLY A 102 -8.53 19.88 5.20
CA GLY A 102 -9.99 20.04 5.17
C GLY A 102 -10.51 21.35 5.80
N GLY A 103 -9.63 22.21 6.29
CA GLY A 103 -10.03 23.47 6.92
C GLY A 103 -8.81 24.30 7.25
N LYS A 104 -8.77 25.52 6.70
CA LYS A 104 -7.76 26.54 6.93
C LYS A 104 -7.22 26.51 8.37
N LYS A 105 -5.89 26.64 8.52
CA LYS A 105 -5.31 27.34 9.69
C LYS A 105 -6.11 28.64 9.89
N LEU A 106 -6.86 28.72 10.98
CA LEU A 106 -7.24 30.01 11.54
C LEU A 106 -6.11 30.39 12.49
N ASP A 107 -5.19 31.15 11.94
CA ASP A 107 -4.23 31.93 12.69
C ASP A 107 -5.00 32.90 13.59
N ASN A 108 -4.67 32.93 14.88
CA ASN A 108 -4.90 34.06 15.77
C ASN A 108 -3.64 34.24 16.62
#